data_AF-A0A7R9LT95-F1
#
_entry.id   AF-A0A7R9LT95-F1
#
_cell.length_a   1.000
_cell.length_b   1.000
_cell.length_c   1.000
_cell.angle_alpha   90.00
_cell.angle_beta   90.00
_cell.angle_gamma   90.00
#
_symmetry.space_group_name_H-M   'P 1'
#
loop_
_entity.id
_entity.type
_entity.pdbx_description
1 polymer ?
#
loop_
_entity_poly.entity_id
_entity_poly.type
_entity_poly.pdbx_seq_one_letter_code
_entity_poly.pdbx_strand_id
1 'polypeptide(L)'
;MRFITTVLLIQTLITILTIVESRRECIPRAGKDTPYCVCNATVCDDLEAVTKAPKGTALLFETNKRGERLKQSTLKIQSKQNVDSETNDETIILTIDKTVKYQKIIGFGGAFTDAAGVSLNSLPKQMATNIIRDYYSTNGIEYNMGRVPIGGADFSPRFYTYDDDHQGDFKLSTFKIQQEDYDLKMPYIKLAQNITANKLTLFGSPWSSPTWMKHEGPYGPLNGGSLIGQPGQQYFKTWANYFVKFLDAYKSNGIEFWGLTVQNEPSGVGPGKCGWNCLGFNETFERDFVKIDLGPALQAAGYGPDKLSLMIFDNGFVDDPNISRMD
;
A
#
# COMPACT_ATOMS: atom_id res chain seq x y z
N MET A 1 81.42 14.49 13.67
CA MET A 1 80.33 14.01 14.56
C MET A 1 79.08 14.79 14.22
N ARG A 2 77.96 14.07 14.00
CA ARG A 2 76.60 14.55 13.67
C ARG A 2 76.33 14.92 12.21
N PHE A 3 75.22 14.55 11.58
CA PHE A 3 74.32 13.39 11.64
C PHE A 3 73.48 13.57 10.36
N ILE A 4 73.47 12.58 9.48
CA ILE A 4 72.65 12.55 8.26
C ILE A 4 71.20 12.39 8.70
N THR A 5 70.31 13.28 8.26
CA THR A 5 68.87 13.12 8.48
C THR A 5 68.19 13.00 7.13
N THR A 6 68.07 11.75 6.65
CA THR A 6 67.29 11.40 5.47
C THR A 6 65.83 11.31 5.89
N VAL A 7 65.00 12.23 5.42
CA VAL A 7 63.55 12.18 5.63
C VAL A 7 62.96 11.25 4.57
N LEU A 8 62.56 10.04 4.97
CA LEU A 8 61.76 9.15 4.14
C LEU A 8 60.31 9.66 4.15
N LEU A 9 59.82 10.16 3.01
CA LEU A 9 58.38 10.34 2.79
C LEU A 9 57.77 8.94 2.55
N ILE A 10 57.05 8.41 3.53
CA ILE A 10 56.19 7.24 3.35
C ILE A 10 54.82 7.76 2.95
N GLN A 11 54.52 7.70 1.65
CA GLN A 11 53.20 8.00 1.11
C GLN A 11 52.32 6.76 1.30
N THR A 12 51.48 6.77 2.34
CA THR A 12 50.45 5.74 2.56
C THR A 12 49.33 5.94 1.54
N LEU A 13 49.34 5.11 0.49
CA LEU A 13 48.21 4.99 -0.43
C LEU A 13 47.06 4.28 0.32
N ILE A 14 46.08 5.03 0.82
CA ILE A 14 44.84 4.46 1.33
C ILE A 14 43.95 4.15 0.12
N THR A 15 44.04 2.93 -0.38
CA THR A 15 43.05 2.37 -1.30
C THR A 15 41.75 2.19 -0.53
N ILE A 16 40.80 3.12 -0.72
CA ILE A 16 39.41 2.88 -0.33
C ILE A 16 38.91 1.77 -1.26
N LEU A 17 38.95 0.53 -0.78
CA LEU A 17 38.18 -0.55 -1.38
C LEU A 17 36.71 -0.19 -1.16
N THR A 18 36.07 0.40 -2.17
CA THR A 18 34.62 0.33 -2.27
C THR A 18 34.31 -1.15 -2.46
N ILE A 19 33.85 -1.81 -1.40
CA ILE A 19 33.21 -3.12 -1.51
C ILE A 19 31.94 -2.85 -2.33
N VAL A 20 32.02 -3.10 -3.63
CA VAL A 20 30.83 -3.25 -4.46
C VAL A 20 30.25 -4.58 -4.01
N GLU A 21 29.30 -4.55 -3.09
CA GLU A 21 28.47 -5.73 -2.82
C GLU A 21 27.82 -6.10 -4.16
N SER A 22 28.24 -7.22 -4.74
CA SER A 22 27.65 -7.70 -5.99
C SER A 22 26.18 -8.01 -5.72
N ARG A 23 25.30 -7.60 -6.64
CA ARG A 23 23.89 -7.96 -6.63
C ARG A 23 23.70 -9.43 -6.25
N ARG A 24 22.84 -9.69 -5.27
CA ARG A 24 22.48 -11.03 -4.86
C ARG A 24 21.42 -11.54 -5.82
N GLU A 25 21.77 -12.58 -6.57
CA GLU A 25 20.84 -13.18 -7.52
C GLU A 25 19.77 -14.02 -6.80
N CYS A 26 18.60 -14.11 -7.44
CA CYS A 26 17.52 -14.99 -7.02
C CYS A 26 18.02 -16.43 -6.84
N ILE A 27 17.70 -17.05 -5.71
CA ILE A 27 17.91 -18.49 -5.49
C ILE A 27 16.61 -19.20 -5.89
N PRO A 28 16.51 -19.76 -7.10
CA PRO A 28 15.25 -20.27 -7.60
C PRO A 28 14.87 -21.58 -6.90
N ARG A 29 13.58 -21.73 -6.59
CA ARG A 29 12.96 -23.00 -6.21
C ARG A 29 11.75 -23.25 -7.10
N ALA A 30 11.55 -24.51 -7.47
CA ALA A 30 10.41 -24.91 -8.28
C ALA A 30 9.08 -24.59 -7.56
N GLY A 31 8.21 -23.83 -8.22
CA GLY A 31 6.81 -23.65 -7.84
C GLY A 31 5.90 -24.45 -8.76
N LYS A 32 4.59 -24.40 -8.52
CA LYS A 32 3.58 -25.13 -9.30
C LYS A 32 3.56 -24.72 -10.78
N ASP A 33 3.63 -23.40 -11.04
CA ASP A 33 3.52 -22.84 -12.39
C ASP A 33 4.75 -22.04 -12.82
N THR A 34 5.43 -21.39 -11.88
CA THR A 34 6.67 -20.63 -12.09
C THR A 34 7.60 -20.79 -10.88
N PRO A 35 8.93 -20.66 -11.05
CA PRO A 35 9.84 -20.69 -9.90
C PRO A 35 9.66 -19.47 -9.00
N TYR A 36 10.13 -19.54 -7.76
CA TYR A 36 10.18 -18.40 -6.84
C TYR A 36 11.58 -18.23 -6.24
N CYS A 37 11.89 -17.03 -5.77
CA CYS A 37 13.16 -16.73 -5.11
C CYS A 37 13.06 -17.08 -3.63
N VAL A 38 14.00 -17.88 -3.14
CA VAL A 38 14.06 -18.28 -1.73
C VAL A 38 14.89 -17.28 -0.97
N CYS A 39 14.29 -16.69 0.06
CA CYS A 39 14.97 -15.81 1.00
C CYS A 39 14.98 -16.39 2.42
N ASN A 40 16.02 -16.06 3.18
CA ASN A 40 16.19 -16.35 4.60
C ASN A 40 16.82 -15.16 5.32
N ALA A 41 17.06 -15.27 6.62
CA ALA A 41 17.56 -14.16 7.46
C ALA A 41 18.92 -13.56 7.00
N THR A 42 19.70 -14.31 6.21
CA THR A 42 21.05 -13.92 5.77
C THR A 42 21.18 -13.73 4.26
N VAL A 43 20.29 -14.37 3.48
CA VAL A 43 20.36 -14.43 2.02
C VAL A 43 18.99 -14.12 1.43
N CYS A 44 18.92 -13.10 0.59
CA CYS A 44 17.79 -12.78 -0.26
C CYS A 44 18.34 -12.07 -1.50
N ASP A 45 17.63 -12.13 -2.62
CA ASP A 45 17.97 -11.33 -3.78
C ASP A 45 17.73 -9.85 -3.52
N ASP A 46 18.54 -9.01 -4.15
CA ASP A 46 18.37 -7.57 -4.13
C ASP A 46 18.31 -6.99 -5.53
N LEU A 47 17.74 -5.80 -5.60
CA LEU A 47 17.70 -4.99 -6.81
C LEU A 47 18.70 -3.86 -6.67
N GLU A 48 19.40 -3.57 -7.76
CA GLU A 48 20.16 -2.34 -7.85
C GLU A 48 19.20 -1.17 -8.01
N ALA A 49 19.45 -0.07 -7.32
CA ALA A 49 18.68 1.15 -7.49
C ALA A 49 18.67 1.58 -8.96
N VAL A 50 17.48 1.84 -9.51
CA VAL A 50 17.34 2.18 -10.93
C VAL A 50 17.99 3.54 -11.19
N THR A 51 19.11 3.54 -11.90
CA THR A 51 19.80 4.76 -12.32
C THR A 51 19.40 5.19 -13.72
N LYS A 52 19.67 6.46 -14.06
CA LYS A 52 19.39 6.99 -15.39
C LYS A 52 20.26 6.27 -16.44
N ALA A 53 19.61 5.71 -17.46
CA ALA A 53 20.31 5.08 -18.59
C ALA A 53 21.29 6.06 -19.27
N PRO A 54 22.48 5.59 -19.71
CA PRO A 54 23.37 6.38 -20.55
C PRO A 54 22.67 6.95 -21.80
N LYS A 55 23.14 8.10 -22.28
CA LYS A 55 22.59 8.75 -23.48
C LYS A 55 22.65 7.79 -24.68
N GLY A 56 21.52 7.61 -25.36
CA GLY A 56 21.43 6.69 -26.51
C GLY A 56 21.18 5.24 -26.13
N THR A 57 20.87 4.96 -24.86
CA THR A 57 20.48 3.62 -24.40
C THR A 57 19.19 3.65 -23.60
N ALA A 58 18.57 2.47 -23.42
CA ALA A 58 17.47 2.24 -22.51
C ALA A 58 17.78 1.05 -21.60
N LEU A 59 17.31 1.09 -20.36
CA LEU A 59 17.34 -0.07 -19.46
C LEU A 59 16.12 -0.97 -19.76
N LEU A 60 16.35 -2.28 -19.81
CA LEU A 60 15.33 -3.30 -19.96
C LEU A 60 15.36 -4.20 -18.72
N PHE A 61 14.21 -4.38 -18.08
CA PHE A 61 14.04 -5.31 -16.96
C PHE A 61 13.10 -6.45 -17.40
N GLU A 62 13.60 -7.68 -17.36
CA GLU A 62 12.84 -8.86 -17.80
C GLU A 62 12.46 -9.76 -16.62
N THR A 63 11.19 -10.15 -16.56
CA THR A 63 10.70 -11.26 -15.73
C THR A 63 9.92 -12.23 -16.60
N ASN A 64 10.19 -13.54 -16.52
CA ASN A 64 9.55 -14.53 -17.37
C ASN A 64 9.32 -15.89 -16.67
N LYS A 65 8.54 -16.76 -17.32
CA LYS A 65 8.22 -18.12 -16.83
C LYS A 65 9.45 -19.04 -16.75
N ARG A 66 10.53 -18.74 -17.49
CA ARG A 66 11.78 -19.52 -17.46
C ARG A 66 12.60 -19.29 -16.20
N GLY A 67 12.31 -18.21 -15.46
CA GLY A 67 12.94 -17.93 -14.18
C GLY A 67 13.70 -16.61 -14.11
N GLU A 68 13.68 -15.79 -15.16
CA GLU A 68 14.28 -14.45 -15.06
C GLU A 68 13.49 -13.59 -14.09
N ARG A 69 14.18 -12.84 -13.22
CA ARG A 69 13.59 -12.05 -12.12
C ARG A 69 14.19 -10.66 -12.11
N LEU A 70 13.44 -9.72 -12.68
CA LEU A 70 13.86 -8.33 -12.91
C LEU A 70 15.29 -8.24 -13.45
N LYS A 71 15.62 -9.13 -14.40
CA LYS A 71 16.95 -9.18 -15.00
C LYS A 71 17.17 -7.91 -15.80
N GLN A 72 18.15 -7.13 -15.40
CA GLN A 72 18.51 -5.90 -16.08
C GLN A 72 19.41 -6.18 -17.30
N SER A 73 19.12 -5.52 -18.41
CA SER A 73 19.97 -5.43 -19.59
C SER A 73 19.88 -4.03 -20.19
N THR A 74 20.74 -3.71 -21.17
CA THR A 74 20.75 -2.40 -21.82
C THR A 74 20.48 -2.55 -23.31
N LEU A 75 19.52 -1.78 -23.81
CA LEU A 75 19.19 -1.66 -25.23
C LEU A 75 19.88 -0.42 -25.81
N LYS A 76 20.39 -0.52 -27.05
CA LYS A 76 20.89 0.63 -27.80
C LYS A 76 19.73 1.28 -28.56
N ILE A 77 19.56 2.58 -28.41
CA ILE A 77 18.58 3.37 -29.16
C ILE A 77 19.21 3.74 -30.49
N GLN A 78 18.62 3.25 -31.57
CA GLN A 78 19.04 3.58 -32.94
C GLN A 78 18.27 4.80 -33.48
N SER A 79 18.88 5.52 -34.42
CA SER A 79 18.18 6.58 -35.16
C SER A 79 17.16 5.98 -36.12
N LYS A 80 16.01 6.64 -36.28
CA LYS A 80 14.89 6.22 -37.14
C LYS A 80 15.31 5.85 -38.57
N GLN A 81 16.32 6.52 -39.14
CA GLN A 81 16.84 6.24 -40.48
C GLN A 81 17.38 4.81 -40.68
N ASN A 82 17.78 4.12 -39.59
CA ASN A 82 18.30 2.76 -39.66
C ASN A 82 17.20 1.69 -39.50
N VAL A 83 15.98 2.08 -39.12
CA VAL A 83 14.89 1.14 -38.83
C VAL A 83 14.17 0.72 -40.12
N ASP A 84 13.97 1.65 -41.06
CA ASP A 84 13.28 1.40 -42.34
C ASP A 84 14.01 0.39 -43.25
N SER A 85 15.26 0.01 -42.90
CA SER A 85 16.07 -0.97 -43.62
C SER A 85 15.85 -2.42 -43.16
N GLU A 86 15.24 -2.63 -41.99
CA GLU A 86 15.13 -3.96 -41.33
C GLU A 86 13.68 -4.41 -41.09
N THR A 87 12.69 -3.59 -41.42
CA THR A 87 11.27 -3.95 -41.22
C THR A 87 10.75 -4.82 -42.37
N ASN A 88 10.39 -6.08 -42.06
CA ASN A 88 9.53 -6.90 -42.91
C ASN A 88 8.05 -6.67 -42.55
N ASP A 89 7.12 -7.20 -43.34
CA ASP A 89 5.65 -7.07 -43.13
C ASP A 89 5.15 -7.61 -41.76
N GLU A 90 5.98 -8.33 -41.00
CA GLU A 90 5.65 -8.89 -39.68
C GLU A 90 6.11 -8.01 -38.50
N THR A 91 6.73 -6.85 -38.78
CA THR A 91 7.28 -5.99 -37.72
C THR A 91 6.18 -5.21 -36.99
N ILE A 92 6.09 -5.38 -35.67
CA ILE A 92 5.21 -4.57 -34.81
C ILE A 92 5.93 -3.28 -34.41
N ILE A 93 5.38 -2.13 -34.80
CA ILE A 93 5.93 -0.81 -34.46
C ILE A 93 5.06 -0.15 -33.39
N LEU A 94 5.67 0.12 -32.23
CA LEU A 94 5.05 0.87 -31.13
C LEU A 94 5.59 2.32 -31.14
N THR A 95 4.71 3.29 -31.37
CA THR A 95 5.08 4.72 -31.42
C THR A 95 4.60 5.44 -30.16
N ILE A 96 5.51 6.15 -29.49
CA ILE A 96 5.20 6.94 -28.30
C ILE A 96 5.09 8.42 -28.68
N ASP A 97 3.86 8.96 -28.67
CA ASP A 97 3.63 10.40 -28.78
C ASP A 97 3.72 11.05 -27.40
N LYS A 98 4.76 11.88 -27.19
CA LYS A 98 5.00 12.56 -25.91
C LYS A 98 4.10 13.79 -25.70
N THR A 99 3.38 14.25 -26.73
CA THR A 99 2.47 15.40 -26.66
C THR A 99 1.10 15.00 -26.08
N VAL A 100 0.70 13.75 -26.26
CA VAL A 100 -0.48 13.17 -25.63
C VAL A 100 -0.16 12.83 -24.17
N LYS A 101 -0.95 13.38 -23.23
CA LYS A 101 -0.82 13.15 -21.78
C LYS A 101 -2.10 12.51 -21.25
N TYR A 102 -1.93 11.68 -20.22
CA TYR A 102 -3.03 11.04 -19.50
C TYR A 102 -2.92 11.38 -18.00
N GLN A 103 -3.40 10.48 -17.13
CA GLN A 103 -3.37 10.64 -15.68
C GLN A 103 -1.95 10.71 -15.10
N LYS A 104 -1.84 11.37 -13.95
CA LYS A 104 -0.67 11.24 -13.08
C LYS A 104 -0.77 9.95 -12.27
N ILE A 105 0.36 9.28 -12.06
CA ILE A 105 0.43 8.08 -11.23
C ILE A 105 0.70 8.49 -9.79
N ILE A 106 -0.19 8.09 -8.87
CA ILE A 106 -0.06 8.38 -7.44
C ILE A 106 0.97 7.43 -6.81
N GLY A 107 0.89 6.14 -7.13
CA GLY A 107 1.81 5.14 -6.60
C GLY A 107 1.43 3.70 -6.89
N PHE A 108 2.26 2.81 -6.36
CA PHE A 108 2.07 1.36 -6.36
C PHE A 108 2.41 0.80 -4.98
N GLY A 109 1.71 -0.26 -4.58
CA GLY A 109 1.69 -0.64 -3.18
C GLY A 109 1.03 -1.98 -2.85
N GLY A 110 0.96 -2.24 -1.55
CA GLY A 110 0.24 -3.37 -0.96
C GLY A 110 -0.58 -2.95 0.27
N ALA A 111 -1.17 -3.93 0.96
CA ALA A 111 -1.97 -3.67 2.16
C ALA A 111 -1.23 -4.10 3.43
N PHE A 112 -1.24 -3.23 4.45
CA PHE A 112 -0.80 -3.54 5.81
C PHE A 112 -1.95 -4.16 6.60
N THR A 113 -2.31 -5.40 6.27
CA THR A 113 -3.35 -6.17 6.98
C THR A 113 -2.78 -6.81 8.25
N ASP A 114 -3.66 -7.18 9.17
CA ASP A 114 -3.26 -7.93 10.37
C ASP A 114 -2.57 -9.25 9.99
N ALA A 115 -3.08 -9.97 8.99
CA ALA A 115 -2.46 -11.20 8.50
C ALA A 115 -1.04 -10.98 7.95
N ALA A 116 -0.78 -9.85 7.26
CA ALA A 116 0.58 -9.49 6.83
C ALA A 116 1.49 -9.27 8.04
N GLY A 117 1.01 -8.56 9.06
CA GLY A 117 1.74 -8.37 10.32
C GLY A 117 2.00 -9.67 11.08
N VAL A 118 1.01 -10.58 11.16
CA VAL A 118 1.18 -11.91 11.76
C VAL A 118 2.24 -12.71 11.01
N SER A 119 2.19 -12.68 9.67
CA SER A 119 3.16 -13.38 8.82
C SER A 119 4.57 -12.85 9.06
N LEU A 120 4.75 -11.53 9.13
CA LEU A 120 6.05 -10.91 9.41
C LEU A 120 6.53 -11.19 10.84
N ASN A 121 5.65 -11.14 11.84
CA ASN A 121 5.97 -11.46 13.23
C ASN A 121 6.33 -12.94 13.45
N SER A 122 5.92 -13.84 12.55
CA SER A 122 6.30 -15.26 12.60
C SER A 122 7.74 -15.54 12.16
N LEU A 123 8.41 -14.55 11.57
CA LEU A 123 9.77 -14.65 11.04
C LEU A 123 10.80 -14.05 12.01
N PRO A 124 12.10 -14.44 11.90
CA PRO A 124 13.16 -13.69 12.57
C PRO A 124 13.11 -12.21 12.18
N LYS A 125 13.33 -11.31 13.16
CA LYS A 125 13.22 -9.85 12.97
C LYS A 125 13.98 -9.32 11.74
N GLN A 126 15.18 -9.85 11.48
CA GLN A 126 15.97 -9.46 10.31
C GLN A 126 15.27 -9.83 9.00
N MET A 127 14.64 -11.00 8.94
CA MET A 127 13.90 -11.46 7.76
C MET A 127 12.67 -10.58 7.49
N ALA A 128 11.88 -10.28 8.53
CA ALA A 128 10.75 -9.35 8.41
C ALA A 128 11.21 -7.97 7.93
N THR A 129 12.36 -7.49 8.43
CA THR A 129 12.95 -6.22 7.98
C THR A 129 13.38 -6.28 6.52
N ASN A 130 14.03 -7.36 6.09
CA ASN A 130 14.44 -7.56 4.70
C ASN A 130 13.23 -7.57 3.77
N ILE A 131 12.14 -8.28 4.11
CA ILE A 131 10.91 -8.28 3.30
C ILE A 131 10.36 -6.86 3.12
N ILE A 132 10.32 -6.06 4.18
CA ILE A 132 9.85 -4.67 4.09
C ILE A 132 10.83 -3.84 3.23
N ARG A 133 12.14 -4.11 3.28
CA ARG A 133 13.14 -3.50 2.38
C ARG A 133 12.93 -3.88 0.92
N ASP A 134 12.64 -5.14 0.63
CA ASP A 134 12.40 -5.61 -0.73
C ASP A 134 11.17 -4.94 -1.34
N TYR A 135 10.17 -4.60 -0.52
CA TYR A 135 9.02 -3.83 -0.98
C TYR A 135 9.29 -2.32 -1.11
N TYR A 136 9.85 -1.67 -0.09
CA TYR A 136 9.79 -0.20 0.02
C TYR A 136 11.14 0.53 -0.17
N SER A 137 12.28 -0.16 -0.09
CA SER A 137 13.60 0.47 -0.22
C SER A 137 14.06 0.62 -1.67
N THR A 138 15.09 1.45 -1.88
CA THR A 138 15.76 1.63 -3.19
C THR A 138 16.46 0.39 -3.72
N ASN A 139 16.71 -0.60 -2.85
CA ASN A 139 17.28 -1.89 -3.24
C ASN A 139 16.20 -2.96 -3.42
N GLY A 140 14.93 -2.53 -3.42
CA GLY A 140 13.75 -3.34 -3.65
C GLY A 140 12.92 -2.77 -4.81
N ILE A 141 11.61 -3.03 -4.81
CA ILE A 141 10.69 -2.59 -5.87
C ILE A 141 10.08 -1.19 -5.62
N GLU A 142 10.57 -0.47 -4.61
CA GLU A 142 10.23 0.92 -4.31
C GLU A 142 8.71 1.22 -4.26
N TYR A 143 7.93 0.34 -3.63
CA TYR A 143 6.56 0.68 -3.24
C TYR A 143 6.53 2.01 -2.49
N ASN A 144 5.56 2.83 -2.84
CA ASN A 144 5.37 4.15 -2.26
C ASN A 144 3.93 4.37 -1.80
N MET A 145 3.08 3.33 -1.85
CA MET A 145 1.69 3.38 -1.44
C MET A 145 1.35 2.20 -0.52
N GLY A 146 0.44 2.42 0.43
CA GLY A 146 -0.03 1.40 1.36
C GLY A 146 -1.51 1.54 1.70
N ARG A 147 -2.26 0.44 1.63
CA ARG A 147 -3.64 0.36 2.14
C ARG A 147 -3.64 -0.10 3.59
N VAL A 148 -4.42 0.52 4.47
CA VAL A 148 -4.53 0.13 5.88
C VAL A 148 -6.00 -0.14 6.23
N PRO A 149 -6.36 -1.35 6.68
CA PRO A 149 -7.68 -1.60 7.24
C PRO A 149 -7.98 -0.72 8.44
N ILE A 150 -9.20 -0.18 8.52
CA ILE A 150 -9.69 0.54 9.70
C ILE A 150 -10.52 -0.45 10.52
N GLY A 151 -9.96 -0.93 11.63
CA GLY A 151 -10.49 -2.06 12.39
C GLY A 151 -10.11 -3.41 11.77
N GLY A 152 -10.85 -4.45 12.16
CA GLY A 152 -10.66 -5.81 11.65
C GLY A 152 -11.23 -6.00 10.24
N ALA A 153 -10.58 -6.88 9.49
CA ALA A 153 -10.94 -7.31 8.14
C ALA A 153 -11.18 -8.84 8.11
N ASP A 154 -11.48 -9.39 6.95
CA ASP A 154 -11.41 -10.83 6.69
C ASP A 154 -10.01 -11.41 6.94
N PHE A 155 -8.96 -10.64 6.63
CA PHE A 155 -7.55 -10.96 6.94
C PHE A 155 -7.13 -10.50 8.35
N SER A 156 -7.99 -10.71 9.34
CA SER A 156 -7.71 -10.44 10.77
C SER A 156 -7.84 -11.69 11.63
N PRO A 157 -7.09 -11.79 12.74
CA PRO A 157 -7.13 -12.97 13.61
C PRO A 157 -8.46 -13.11 14.37
N ARG A 158 -9.22 -12.03 14.47
CA ARG A 158 -10.55 -11.97 15.08
C ARG A 158 -11.37 -10.85 14.46
N PHE A 159 -12.65 -10.90 14.74
CA PHE A 159 -13.60 -9.82 14.52
C PHE A 159 -13.39 -8.69 15.54
N TYR A 160 -13.21 -7.45 15.08
CA TYR A 160 -13.14 -6.28 15.95
C TYR A 160 -13.38 -4.94 15.24
N THR A 161 -13.75 -3.93 16.02
CA THR A 161 -13.71 -2.51 15.68
C THR A 161 -12.97 -1.74 16.79
N TYR A 162 -12.93 -0.42 16.70
CA TYR A 162 -12.31 0.44 17.71
C TYR A 162 -13.27 0.86 18.82
N ASP A 163 -14.55 0.47 18.78
CA ASP A 163 -15.56 0.91 19.75
C ASP A 163 -16.61 -0.18 20.06
N ASP A 164 -16.13 -1.38 20.37
CA ASP A 164 -16.98 -2.55 20.68
C ASP A 164 -17.36 -2.66 22.17
N ASP A 165 -16.67 -1.94 23.06
CA ASP A 165 -16.78 -2.15 24.52
C ASP A 165 -18.08 -1.61 25.13
N HIS A 166 -18.70 -0.60 24.50
CA HIS A 166 -19.91 0.06 25.02
C HIS A 166 -20.96 0.25 23.94
N GLN A 167 -22.10 -0.43 24.07
CA GLN A 167 -23.22 -0.23 23.15
C GLN A 167 -23.82 1.17 23.33
N GLY A 168 -24.07 1.85 22.20
CA GLY A 168 -24.65 3.19 22.22
C GLY A 168 -23.67 4.29 22.62
N ASP A 169 -22.35 4.08 22.47
CA ASP A 169 -21.35 5.13 22.66
C ASP A 169 -21.34 6.15 21.51
N PHE A 170 -22.39 6.95 21.42
CA PHE A 170 -22.51 8.00 20.42
C PHE A 170 -21.48 9.13 20.56
N LYS A 171 -20.72 9.16 21.67
CA LYS A 171 -19.65 10.13 21.90
C LYS A 171 -18.27 9.57 21.56
N LEU A 172 -18.17 8.28 21.22
CA LEU A 172 -16.90 7.58 20.98
C LEU A 172 -15.90 7.81 22.14
N SER A 173 -16.42 7.72 23.37
CA SER A 173 -15.68 7.88 24.61
C SER A 173 -14.81 6.67 24.96
N THR A 174 -15.22 5.47 24.51
CA THR A 174 -14.47 4.22 24.64
C THR A 174 -13.66 3.86 23.41
N PHE A 175 -13.68 4.70 22.37
CA PHE A 175 -12.90 4.50 21.15
C PHE A 175 -11.42 4.28 21.49
N LYS A 176 -10.88 3.15 21.01
CA LYS A 176 -9.46 2.81 21.13
C LYS A 176 -8.99 1.99 19.93
N ILE A 177 -7.88 2.42 19.34
CA ILE A 177 -7.10 1.57 18.42
C ILE A 177 -6.64 0.32 19.18
N GLN A 178 -6.61 -0.81 18.49
CA GLN A 178 -6.50 -2.14 19.12
C GLN A 178 -5.06 -2.63 19.12
N GLN A 179 -4.82 -3.74 19.84
CA GLN A 179 -3.48 -4.32 19.95
C GLN A 179 -2.93 -4.73 18.57
N GLU A 180 -3.80 -5.19 17.67
CA GLU A 180 -3.46 -5.50 16.28
C GLU A 180 -2.85 -4.29 15.54
N ASP A 181 -3.32 -3.07 15.78
CA ASP A 181 -2.72 -1.88 15.19
C ASP A 181 -1.28 -1.68 15.67
N TYR A 182 -1.06 -1.79 16.98
CA TYR A 182 0.25 -1.57 17.60
C TYR A 182 1.27 -2.68 17.28
N ASP A 183 0.83 -3.93 17.15
CA ASP A 183 1.73 -5.08 17.02
C ASP A 183 1.89 -5.55 15.57
N LEU A 184 0.88 -5.35 14.73
CA LEU A 184 0.81 -5.96 13.39
C LEU A 184 0.85 -4.94 12.25
N LYS A 185 0.45 -3.68 12.48
CA LYS A 185 0.31 -2.68 11.40
C LYS A 185 1.30 -1.54 11.54
N MET A 186 1.21 -0.77 12.62
CA MET A 186 2.01 0.43 12.84
C MET A 186 3.53 0.19 12.81
N PRO A 187 4.10 -0.91 13.36
CA PRO A 187 5.54 -1.14 13.30
C PRO A 187 6.06 -1.25 11.87
N TYR A 188 5.31 -1.94 11.00
CA TYR A 188 5.70 -2.15 9.61
C TYR A 188 5.42 -0.94 8.72
N ILE A 189 4.36 -0.18 9.00
CA ILE A 189 4.14 1.13 8.37
C ILE A 189 5.29 2.07 8.70
N LYS A 190 5.68 2.18 9.98
CA LYS A 190 6.80 3.04 10.42
C LYS A 190 8.12 2.59 9.84
N LEU A 191 8.36 1.27 9.76
CA LEU A 191 9.54 0.75 9.10
C LEU A 191 9.55 1.17 7.62
N ALA A 192 8.45 0.96 6.89
CA ALA A 192 8.32 1.37 5.49
C ALA A 192 8.56 2.87 5.31
N GLN A 193 7.97 3.73 6.14
CA GLN A 193 8.19 5.20 6.15
C GLN A 193 9.67 5.57 6.31
N ASN A 194 10.42 4.82 7.13
CA ASN A 194 11.82 5.12 7.41
C ASN A 194 12.79 4.66 6.30
N ILE A 195 12.42 3.64 5.53
CA ILE A 195 13.33 3.03 4.53
C ILE A 195 13.05 3.48 3.09
N THR A 196 11.86 4.00 2.82
CA THR A 196 11.52 4.46 1.48
C THR A 196 12.29 5.74 1.15
N ALA A 197 12.80 5.84 -0.08
CA ALA A 197 13.35 7.09 -0.60
C ALA A 197 12.26 8.07 -1.06
N ASN A 198 11.02 7.60 -1.13
CA ASN A 198 9.84 8.36 -1.55
C ASN A 198 8.97 8.70 -0.34
N LYS A 199 7.95 9.54 -0.52
CA LYS A 199 6.92 9.69 0.53
C LYS A 199 5.98 8.48 0.49
N LEU A 200 5.85 7.75 1.60
CA LEU A 200 4.84 6.70 1.72
C LEU A 200 3.43 7.32 1.76
N THR A 201 2.62 6.98 0.77
CA THR A 201 1.23 7.43 0.60
C THR A 201 0.29 6.39 1.15
N LEU A 202 -0.41 6.70 2.24
CA LEU A 202 -1.32 5.76 2.90
C LEU A 202 -2.77 6.11 2.63
N PHE A 203 -3.62 5.09 2.44
CA PHE A 203 -5.06 5.27 2.54
C PHE A 203 -5.72 4.23 3.46
N GLY A 204 -6.72 4.67 4.20
CA GLY A 204 -7.51 3.83 5.10
C GLY A 204 -8.82 3.37 4.46
N SER A 205 -9.27 2.14 4.75
CA SER A 205 -10.57 1.64 4.30
C SER A 205 -11.20 0.79 5.41
N PRO A 206 -12.42 1.10 5.90
CA PRO A 206 -13.08 0.31 6.93
C PRO A 206 -13.82 -0.87 6.31
N TRP A 207 -13.80 -2.00 7.03
CA TRP A 207 -14.62 -3.15 6.68
C TRP A 207 -15.98 -3.09 7.38
N SER A 208 -16.08 -2.67 8.64
CA SER A 208 -17.36 -2.54 9.33
C SER A 208 -17.34 -1.42 10.36
N SER A 209 -18.51 -0.85 10.62
CA SER A 209 -18.77 -0.06 11.82
C SER A 209 -18.92 -0.95 13.07
N PRO A 210 -18.82 -0.37 14.28
CA PRO A 210 -19.21 -1.04 15.51
C PRO A 210 -20.60 -1.64 15.42
N THR A 211 -20.76 -2.77 16.07
CA THR A 211 -21.91 -3.66 15.85
C THR A 211 -23.23 -3.04 16.32
N TRP A 212 -23.17 -2.27 17.39
CA TRP A 212 -24.28 -1.51 17.94
C TRP A 212 -24.76 -0.37 17.02
N MET A 213 -24.02 -0.03 15.96
CA MET A 213 -24.45 0.94 14.95
C MET A 213 -25.24 0.33 13.79
N LYS A 214 -25.41 -0.99 13.76
CA LYS A 214 -25.94 -1.72 12.60
C LYS A 214 -27.25 -2.43 12.93
N HIS A 215 -28.09 -2.63 11.92
CA HIS A 215 -29.21 -3.54 12.05
C HIS A 215 -28.69 -4.96 12.28
N GLU A 216 -29.19 -5.65 13.33
CA GLU A 216 -28.75 -7.00 13.67
C GLU A 216 -29.02 -7.99 12.54
N GLY A 217 -28.02 -8.81 12.21
CA GLY A 217 -28.17 -10.00 11.37
C GLY A 217 -28.31 -11.28 12.22
N PRO A 218 -29.01 -12.32 11.74
CA PRO A 218 -29.32 -13.54 12.51
C PRO A 218 -28.11 -14.38 12.96
N TYR A 219 -26.89 -14.07 12.48
CA TYR A 219 -25.67 -14.83 12.78
C TYR A 219 -24.61 -14.02 13.56
N GLY A 220 -25.02 -12.97 14.27
CA GLY A 220 -24.12 -12.18 15.12
C GLY A 220 -23.60 -10.89 14.48
N PRO A 221 -22.71 -10.18 15.18
CA PRO A 221 -22.74 -8.73 15.19
C PRO A 221 -21.95 -8.05 14.04
N LEU A 222 -21.30 -8.83 13.16
CA LEU A 222 -20.44 -8.30 12.07
C LEU A 222 -20.71 -8.89 10.66
N ASN A 223 -21.74 -9.72 10.50
CA ASN A 223 -22.07 -10.46 9.27
C ASN A 223 -22.78 -9.66 8.14
N GLY A 224 -22.59 -8.35 8.12
CA GLY A 224 -23.19 -7.44 7.13
C GLY A 224 -24.28 -6.56 7.70
N GLY A 225 -25.17 -6.09 6.82
CA GLY A 225 -26.20 -5.11 7.16
C GLY A 225 -25.73 -3.67 6.96
N SER A 226 -26.63 -2.72 7.25
CA SER A 226 -26.39 -1.29 7.08
C SER A 226 -26.41 -0.58 8.43
N LEU A 227 -25.92 0.67 8.45
CA LEU A 227 -26.09 1.56 9.60
C LEU A 227 -27.58 1.76 9.92
N ILE A 228 -27.89 1.91 11.20
CA ILE A 228 -29.26 2.20 11.67
C ILE A 228 -29.65 3.63 11.29
N GLY A 229 -30.84 3.78 10.70
CA GLY A 229 -31.41 5.10 10.38
C GLY A 229 -31.01 5.60 9.00
N GLN A 230 -30.81 6.92 8.87
CA GLN A 230 -30.51 7.60 7.61
C GLN A 230 -29.36 8.62 7.78
N PRO A 231 -28.66 9.00 6.70
CA PRO A 231 -27.71 10.11 6.71
C PRO A 231 -28.28 11.37 7.39
N GLY A 232 -27.46 12.05 8.18
CA GLY A 232 -27.85 13.17 9.04
C GLY A 232 -28.35 12.78 10.44
N GLN A 233 -28.59 11.48 10.69
CA GLN A 233 -29.01 10.98 12.00
C GLN A 233 -27.82 10.51 12.87
N GLN A 234 -28.11 10.15 14.12
CA GLN A 234 -27.10 9.95 15.16
C GLN A 234 -26.06 8.86 14.81
N TYR A 235 -26.47 7.72 14.25
CA TYR A 235 -25.55 6.63 13.90
C TYR A 235 -24.61 7.02 12.75
N PHE A 236 -25.10 7.71 11.72
CA PHE A 236 -24.29 8.19 10.60
C PHE A 236 -23.30 9.27 11.05
N LYS A 237 -23.74 10.22 11.88
CA LYS A 237 -22.85 11.23 12.49
C LYS A 237 -21.77 10.59 13.35
N THR A 238 -22.13 9.56 14.12
CA THR A 238 -21.16 8.85 14.96
C THR A 238 -20.16 8.08 14.10
N TRP A 239 -20.63 7.43 13.03
CA TRP A 239 -19.75 6.75 12.08
C TRP A 239 -18.79 7.72 11.39
N ALA A 240 -19.25 8.91 10.99
CA ALA A 240 -18.37 9.96 10.48
C ALA A 240 -17.28 10.38 11.49
N ASN A 241 -17.65 10.57 12.76
CA ASN A 241 -16.69 10.90 13.82
C ASN A 241 -15.72 9.75 14.14
N TYR A 242 -16.10 8.51 13.86
CA TYR A 242 -15.22 7.35 14.01
C TYR A 242 -14.02 7.42 13.05
N PHE A 243 -14.21 7.88 11.81
CA PHE A 243 -13.11 8.15 10.88
C PHE A 243 -12.17 9.24 11.40
N VAL A 244 -12.72 10.32 11.96
CA VAL A 244 -11.92 11.40 12.56
C VAL A 244 -11.06 10.85 13.70
N LYS A 245 -11.67 10.09 14.63
CA LYS A 245 -10.96 9.45 15.74
C LYS A 245 -9.84 8.51 15.26
N PHE A 246 -10.07 7.76 14.18
CA PHE A 246 -9.04 6.93 13.56
C PHE A 246 -7.87 7.76 13.02
N LEU A 247 -8.15 8.80 12.25
CA LEU A 247 -7.12 9.69 11.70
C LEU A 247 -6.31 10.36 12.80
N ASP A 248 -6.96 10.87 13.85
CA ASP A 248 -6.30 11.48 15.00
C ASP A 248 -5.43 10.47 15.76
N ALA A 249 -5.94 9.26 16.00
CA ALA A 249 -5.23 8.21 16.73
C ALA A 249 -3.96 7.75 15.98
N TYR A 250 -4.06 7.52 14.66
CA TYR A 250 -2.90 7.17 13.85
C TYR A 250 -1.91 8.34 13.71
N LYS A 251 -2.40 9.58 13.56
CA LYS A 251 -1.57 10.77 13.52
C LYS A 251 -0.79 10.98 14.82
N SER A 252 -1.40 10.73 15.97
CA SER A 252 -0.72 10.77 17.28
C SER A 252 0.41 9.72 17.40
N ASN A 253 0.34 8.67 16.57
CA ASN A 253 1.38 7.65 16.43
C ASN A 253 2.37 7.96 15.29
N GLY A 254 2.34 9.14 14.68
CA GLY A 254 3.25 9.54 13.60
C GLY A 254 2.89 8.98 12.22
N ILE A 255 1.66 8.49 12.04
CA ILE A 255 1.19 7.92 10.78
C ILE A 255 0.06 8.81 10.23
N GLU A 256 0.31 9.44 9.09
CA GLU A 256 -0.66 10.28 8.41
C GLU A 256 -1.18 9.58 7.15
N PHE A 257 -2.44 9.85 6.82
CA PHE A 257 -3.12 9.30 5.64
C PHE A 257 -3.24 10.35 4.55
N TRP A 258 -2.93 9.96 3.31
CA TRP A 258 -3.26 10.73 2.12
C TRP A 258 -4.76 10.68 1.82
N GLY A 259 -5.39 9.53 2.09
CA GLY A 259 -6.81 9.39 1.81
C GLY A 259 -7.53 8.32 2.61
N LEU A 260 -8.82 8.24 2.37
CA LEU A 260 -9.73 7.22 2.89
C LEU A 260 -10.60 6.70 1.75
N THR A 261 -11.13 5.49 1.88
CA THR A 261 -12.34 5.09 1.17
C THR A 261 -13.54 5.17 2.11
N VAL A 262 -14.74 5.36 1.57
CA VAL A 262 -15.97 5.49 2.39
C VAL A 262 -16.33 4.16 3.06
N GLN A 263 -16.12 3.05 2.37
CA GLN A 263 -16.41 1.70 2.86
C GLN A 263 -15.75 0.67 1.93
N ASN A 264 -15.09 -0.35 2.46
CA ASN A 264 -14.66 -1.50 1.67
C ASN A 264 -15.88 -2.28 1.15
N GLU A 265 -15.94 -2.51 -0.15
CA GLU A 265 -16.91 -3.38 -0.83
C GLU A 265 -18.36 -3.22 -0.32
N PRO A 266 -18.96 -2.02 -0.40
CA PRO A 266 -20.28 -1.73 0.17
C PRO A 266 -21.43 -2.50 -0.50
N SER A 267 -21.27 -2.98 -1.74
CA SER A 267 -22.37 -3.55 -2.53
C SER A 267 -22.67 -5.01 -2.14
N GLY A 268 -23.95 -5.37 -2.10
CA GLY A 268 -24.38 -6.76 -1.84
C GLY A 268 -24.27 -7.22 -0.38
N VAL A 269 -23.86 -6.33 0.53
CA VAL A 269 -23.61 -6.62 1.96
C VAL A 269 -24.87 -6.44 2.81
N GLY A 270 -25.88 -7.29 2.55
CA GLY A 270 -27.07 -7.39 3.41
C GLY A 270 -26.79 -8.16 4.72
N PRO A 271 -27.75 -8.19 5.67
CA PRO A 271 -27.60 -8.99 6.89
C PRO A 271 -27.37 -10.48 6.57
N GLY A 272 -26.34 -11.08 7.17
CA GLY A 272 -25.96 -12.48 6.94
C GLY A 272 -25.34 -12.77 5.57
N LYS A 273 -24.94 -11.74 4.81
CA LYS A 273 -24.34 -11.91 3.47
C LYS A 273 -22.83 -12.03 3.46
N CYS A 274 -22.15 -11.76 4.57
CA CYS A 274 -20.72 -12.03 4.67
C CYS A 274 -20.35 -12.72 5.98
N GLY A 275 -19.28 -13.51 5.94
CA GLY A 275 -18.72 -14.23 7.09
C GLY A 275 -17.57 -13.51 7.79
N TRP A 276 -17.34 -12.24 7.46
CA TRP A 276 -16.27 -11.38 7.98
C TRP A 276 -16.81 -9.97 8.30
N ASN A 277 -15.99 -9.08 8.85
CA ASN A 277 -16.32 -7.67 9.04
C ASN A 277 -16.81 -7.05 7.73
N CYS A 278 -18.05 -6.56 7.65
CA CYS A 278 -18.57 -5.93 6.44
C CYS A 278 -19.72 -4.96 6.77
N LEU A 279 -19.90 -3.90 5.99
CA LEU A 279 -20.97 -2.92 6.14
C LEU A 279 -21.48 -2.49 4.77
N GLY A 280 -22.79 -2.60 4.57
CA GLY A 280 -23.43 -2.31 3.29
C GLY A 280 -23.85 -0.85 3.14
N PHE A 281 -23.54 -0.30 1.95
CA PHE A 281 -24.10 0.94 1.45
C PHE A 281 -24.62 0.71 0.04
N ASN A 282 -25.77 1.32 -0.29
CA ASN A 282 -26.11 1.55 -1.68
C ASN A 282 -25.59 2.93 -2.11
N GLU A 283 -25.63 3.22 -3.42
CA GLU A 283 -25.11 4.44 -4.03
C GLU A 283 -25.75 5.71 -3.46
N THR A 284 -27.04 5.66 -3.12
CA THR A 284 -27.76 6.79 -2.52
C THR A 284 -27.31 7.04 -1.08
N PHE A 285 -27.15 5.98 -0.29
CA PHE A 285 -26.68 6.04 1.09
C PHE A 285 -25.24 6.54 1.15
N GLU A 286 -24.35 6.03 0.29
CA GLU A 286 -22.96 6.47 0.24
C GLU A 286 -22.86 7.95 -0.13
N ARG A 287 -23.57 8.38 -1.19
CA ARG A 287 -23.64 9.80 -1.60
C ARG A 287 -24.08 10.70 -0.45
N ASP A 288 -25.19 10.35 0.19
CA ASP A 288 -25.78 11.19 1.22
C ASP A 288 -24.97 11.16 2.52
N PHE A 289 -24.37 10.02 2.89
CA PHE A 289 -23.43 9.93 4.00
C PHE A 289 -22.20 10.82 3.78
N VAL A 290 -21.60 10.79 2.59
CA VAL A 290 -20.47 11.67 2.25
C VAL A 290 -20.88 13.14 2.32
N LYS A 291 -22.01 13.51 1.72
CA LYS A 291 -22.47 14.89 1.65
C LYS A 291 -22.89 15.47 3.00
N ILE A 292 -23.60 14.69 3.82
CA ILE A 292 -24.30 15.19 5.01
C ILE A 292 -23.48 14.98 6.29
N ASP A 293 -22.72 13.88 6.38
CA ASP A 293 -22.05 13.50 7.62
C ASP A 293 -20.52 13.44 7.48
N LEU A 294 -19.99 12.54 6.65
CA LEU A 294 -18.54 12.25 6.59
C LEU A 294 -17.73 13.45 6.07
N GLY A 295 -18.12 14.04 4.96
CA GLY A 295 -17.43 15.20 4.39
C GLY A 295 -17.37 16.39 5.36
N PRO A 296 -18.51 16.86 5.90
CA PRO A 296 -18.54 17.92 6.90
C PRO A 296 -17.75 17.59 8.17
N ALA A 297 -17.81 16.36 8.69
CA ALA A 297 -17.05 15.96 9.88
C ALA A 297 -15.54 16.00 9.63
N LEU A 298 -15.06 15.46 8.51
CA LEU A 298 -13.65 15.51 8.12
C LEU A 298 -13.18 16.96 7.96
N GLN A 299 -13.96 17.80 7.27
CA GLN A 299 -13.62 19.21 7.10
C GLN A 299 -13.53 19.96 8.45
N ALA A 300 -14.50 19.76 9.34
CA ALA A 300 -14.52 20.38 10.67
C ALA A 300 -13.33 19.94 11.54
N ALA A 301 -12.86 18.71 11.36
CA ALA A 301 -11.68 18.17 12.05
C ALA A 301 -10.34 18.58 11.40
N GLY A 302 -10.35 19.36 10.32
CA GLY A 302 -9.14 19.81 9.63
C GLY A 302 -8.62 18.85 8.56
N TYR A 303 -9.38 17.82 8.21
CA TYR A 303 -9.13 16.86 7.13
C TYR A 303 -9.94 17.19 5.87
N GLY A 304 -9.99 18.49 5.50
CA GLY A 304 -10.69 18.95 4.30
C GLY A 304 -10.01 18.53 2.98
N PRO A 305 -10.59 18.91 1.83
CA PRO A 305 -10.15 18.46 0.50
C PRO A 305 -8.67 18.72 0.15
N ASP A 306 -8.06 19.76 0.72
CA ASP A 306 -6.63 20.07 0.51
C ASP A 306 -5.68 19.19 1.32
N LYS A 307 -6.21 18.39 2.25
CA LYS A 307 -5.44 17.59 3.22
C LYS A 307 -5.68 16.10 3.09
N LEU A 308 -6.87 15.70 2.65
CA LEU A 308 -7.28 14.30 2.60
C LEU A 308 -8.11 14.04 1.34
N SER A 309 -7.77 12.98 0.60
CA SER A 309 -8.58 12.47 -0.50
C SER A 309 -9.62 11.47 0.01
N LEU A 310 -10.88 11.60 -0.39
CA LEU A 310 -11.94 10.65 -0.08
C LEU A 310 -12.37 9.94 -1.36
N MET A 311 -12.19 8.63 -1.40
CA MET A 311 -12.51 7.77 -2.52
C MET A 311 -13.83 7.03 -2.26
N ILE A 312 -14.72 7.02 -3.24
CA ILE A 312 -16.03 6.35 -3.16
C ILE A 312 -15.95 4.94 -3.75
N PHE A 313 -17.00 4.15 -3.51
CA PHE A 313 -17.25 2.81 -4.03
C PHE A 313 -16.33 1.72 -3.48
N ASP A 314 -15.01 1.77 -3.70
CA ASP A 314 -14.01 0.78 -3.20
C ASP A 314 -14.50 -0.69 -3.30
N ASN A 315 -15.06 -1.04 -4.47
CA ASN A 315 -15.60 -2.36 -4.77
C ASN A 315 -15.10 -2.86 -6.13
N GLY A 316 -15.35 -4.14 -6.43
CA GLY A 316 -15.11 -4.69 -7.76
C GLY A 316 -15.90 -3.97 -8.85
N PHE A 317 -15.37 -3.98 -10.08
CA PHE A 317 -16.14 -3.57 -11.24
C PHE A 317 -17.36 -4.49 -11.35
N VAL A 318 -18.56 -3.95 -11.16
CA VAL A 318 -19.77 -4.65 -11.57
C VAL A 318 -19.81 -4.51 -13.09
N ASP A 319 -19.86 -5.62 -13.82
CA ASP A 319 -20.28 -5.62 -15.22
C ASP A 319 -21.78 -5.27 -15.28
N ASP A 320 -22.13 -4.04 -14.88
CA ASP A 320 -23.44 -3.46 -15.12
C ASP A 320 -23.37 -2.69 -16.44
N PRO A 321 -24.02 -3.17 -17.50
CA PRO A 321 -24.06 -2.47 -18.79
C PRO A 321 -24.70 -1.08 -18.70
N ASN A 322 -25.30 -0.69 -17.57
CA ASN A 322 -25.92 0.61 -17.34
C ASN A 322 -25.09 1.57 -16.46
N ILE A 323 -24.01 1.09 -15.81
CA ILE A 323 -23.09 1.96 -15.09
C ILE A 323 -22.04 2.41 -16.10
N SER A 324 -22.30 3.53 -16.78
CA SER A 324 -21.28 4.20 -17.56
C SER A 324 -20.08 4.47 -16.67
N ARG A 325 -18.88 4.08 -17.13
CA ARG A 325 -17.61 4.56 -16.57
C ARG A 325 -17.77 6.06 -16.34
N MET A 326 -17.62 6.51 -15.09
CA MET A 326 -17.51 7.94 -14.80
C MET A 326 -16.15 8.38 -15.37
N ASP A 327 -16.18 8.76 -16.66
CA ASP A 327 -15.12 9.50 -17.33
C ASP A 327 -15.18 10.98 -16.92
#